data_AF-A0A964ZTZ6-F1
#
_entry.id   AF-A0A964ZTZ6-F1
#
_cell.length_a   1.000
_cell.length_b   1.000
_cell.length_c   1.000
_cell.angle_alpha   90.00
_cell.angle_beta   90.00
_cell.angle_gamma   90.00
#
_symmetry.space_group_name_H-M   'P 1'
#
loop_
_entity.id
_entity.type
_entity.pdbx_description
1 polymer ?
#
loop_
_entity_poly.entity_id
_entity_poly.type
_entity_poly.pdbx_seq_one_letter_code
_entity_poly.pdbx_strand_id
1 'polypeptide(L)'
;RYRLICFDEFHVSDIADAMILERLLSALFNSRVGFIMTSNYHPDDLYPDGLHRDRMLPAIALLKEHLDIVKVDGGIDYRRLARGQFRAYITPLNAETEHEIQVIFDRLASGQRQQLSGAALNTEPTLQIESREIRALKRCGRVIWFDFETLCGGPRSQNDYLELTQQFDTVLLSGVPVMTAAMSSEARRFTWLVDVLYDHKVKLIISAQAEAEKLYVEGVLANEFSRTASRLTEMQSEDYLASAQRDVQSRF
;
A
#
# COMPACT_ATOMS: atom_id res chain seq x y z
N ARG A 1 -0.72 -19.49 -34.70
CA ARG A 1 -1.43 -20.26 -33.64
C ARG A 1 -1.03 -19.65 -32.30
N TYR A 2 -1.96 -19.02 -31.58
CA TYR A 2 -1.69 -18.45 -30.26
C TYR A 2 -1.75 -19.57 -29.21
N ARG A 3 -0.82 -19.56 -28.25
CA ARG A 3 -0.75 -20.55 -27.15
C ARG A 3 -1.26 -19.99 -25.81
N LEU A 4 -1.34 -18.67 -25.71
CA LEU A 4 -1.77 -17.92 -24.55
C LEU A 4 -2.52 -16.68 -25.04
N ILE A 5 -3.65 -16.36 -24.40
CA ILE A 5 -4.40 -15.12 -24.60
C ILE A 5 -4.52 -14.45 -23.24
N CYS A 6 -4.17 -13.16 -23.17
CA CYS A 6 -4.33 -12.34 -21.98
C CYS A 6 -5.47 -11.35 -22.21
N PHE A 7 -6.48 -11.39 -21.34
CA PHE A 7 -7.53 -10.38 -21.28
C PHE A 7 -7.23 -9.44 -20.11
N ASP A 8 -7.03 -8.17 -20.42
CA ASP A 8 -6.92 -7.13 -19.41
C ASP A 8 -8.29 -6.51 -19.17
N GLU A 9 -8.60 -6.19 -17.91
CA GLU A 9 -9.85 -5.55 -17.46
C GLU A 9 -11.13 -6.21 -17.99
N PHE A 10 -11.23 -7.53 -17.84
CA PHE A 10 -12.38 -8.30 -18.27
C PHE A 10 -13.66 -7.87 -17.54
N HIS A 11 -14.59 -7.24 -18.27
CA HIS A 11 -15.89 -6.78 -17.78
C HIS A 11 -16.96 -7.01 -18.85
N VAL A 12 -18.17 -7.41 -18.42
CA VAL A 12 -19.32 -7.65 -19.29
C VAL A 12 -20.41 -6.63 -18.95
N SER A 13 -20.87 -5.88 -19.96
CA SER A 13 -21.87 -4.82 -19.77
C SER A 13 -23.15 -5.03 -20.60
N ASP A 14 -23.11 -5.87 -21.63
CA ASP A 14 -24.26 -6.16 -22.51
C ASP A 14 -24.60 -7.65 -22.55
N ILE A 15 -25.89 -7.95 -22.69
CA ILE A 15 -26.44 -9.30 -22.84
C ILE A 15 -25.96 -10.01 -24.11
N ALA A 16 -25.69 -9.26 -25.19
CA ALA A 16 -25.21 -9.83 -26.45
C ALA A 16 -23.82 -10.46 -26.30
N ASP A 17 -23.01 -9.88 -25.41
CA ASP A 17 -21.65 -10.35 -25.13
C ASP A 17 -21.65 -11.70 -24.43
N ALA A 18 -22.67 -12.00 -23.62
CA ALA A 18 -22.78 -13.24 -22.86
C ALA A 18 -22.77 -14.51 -23.74
N MET A 19 -23.58 -14.49 -24.81
CA MET A 19 -23.73 -15.62 -25.71
C MET A 19 -22.52 -15.80 -26.64
N ILE A 20 -21.84 -14.71 -26.98
CA ILE A 20 -20.60 -14.74 -27.76
C ILE A 20 -19.45 -15.25 -26.88
N LEU A 21 -19.41 -14.80 -25.63
CA LEU A 21 -18.35 -15.11 -24.68
C LEU A 21 -18.28 -16.60 -24.38
N GLU A 22 -19.41 -17.25 -24.07
CA GLU A 22 -19.45 -18.70 -23.85
C GLU A 22 -18.83 -19.45 -25.06
N ARG A 23 -19.35 -19.18 -26.27
CA ARG A 23 -18.91 -19.83 -27.50
C ARG A 23 -17.42 -19.60 -27.78
N LEU A 24 -16.94 -18.38 -27.52
CA LEU A 24 -15.55 -18.01 -27.67
C LEU A 24 -14.67 -18.79 -26.69
N LEU A 25 -15.00 -18.77 -25.40
CA LEU A 25 -14.26 -19.47 -24.36
C LEU A 25 -14.21 -20.98 -24.63
N SER A 26 -15.34 -21.61 -24.94
CA SER A 26 -15.38 -23.04 -25.27
C SER A 26 -14.49 -23.38 -26.48
N ALA A 27 -14.54 -22.59 -27.56
CA ALA A 27 -13.74 -22.85 -28.76
C ALA A 27 -12.23 -22.73 -28.48
N LEU A 28 -11.84 -21.79 -27.63
CA LEU A 28 -10.46 -21.55 -27.25
C LEU A 28 -9.93 -22.62 -26.28
N PHE A 29 -10.73 -23.04 -25.28
CA PHE A 29 -10.40 -24.17 -24.41
C PHE A 29 -10.23 -25.48 -25.21
N ASN A 30 -11.15 -25.76 -26.14
CA ASN A 30 -11.04 -26.92 -27.05
C ASN A 30 -9.78 -26.86 -27.93
N SER A 31 -9.28 -25.66 -28.20
CA SER A 31 -8.05 -25.43 -28.96
C SER A 31 -6.78 -25.47 -28.08
N ARG A 32 -6.90 -25.78 -26.79
CA ARG A 32 -5.82 -25.82 -25.78
C ARG A 32 -5.05 -24.49 -25.67
N VAL A 33 -5.76 -23.38 -25.81
CA VAL A 33 -5.20 -22.04 -25.60
C VAL A 33 -5.24 -21.73 -24.09
N GLY A 34 -4.10 -21.31 -23.52
CA GLY A 34 -4.05 -20.84 -22.14
C GLY A 34 -4.64 -19.44 -21.99
N PHE A 35 -5.11 -19.11 -20.80
CA PHE A 35 -5.71 -17.81 -20.49
C PHE A 35 -5.09 -17.17 -19.26
N ILE A 36 -4.93 -15.85 -19.33
CA ILE A 36 -4.75 -14.98 -18.16
C ILE A 36 -5.79 -13.89 -18.27
N MET A 37 -6.53 -13.64 -17.18
CA MET A 37 -7.61 -12.64 -17.16
C MET A 37 -7.49 -11.80 -15.89
N THR A 38 -7.50 -10.48 -16.02
CA THR A 38 -7.65 -9.56 -14.88
C THR A 38 -9.08 -9.04 -14.87
N SER A 39 -9.71 -8.93 -13.69
CA SER A 39 -11.09 -8.44 -13.55
C SER A 39 -11.25 -7.78 -12.18
N ASN A 40 -12.07 -6.73 -12.13
CA ASN A 40 -12.48 -6.10 -10.87
C ASN A 40 -13.62 -6.86 -10.16
N TYR A 41 -14.21 -7.83 -10.85
CA TYR A 41 -15.33 -8.63 -10.36
C TYR A 41 -14.91 -10.09 -10.21
N HIS A 42 -15.37 -10.74 -9.14
CA HIS A 42 -15.34 -12.19 -9.06
C HIS A 42 -16.16 -12.77 -10.25
N PRO A 43 -15.84 -13.97 -10.78
CA PRO A 43 -16.60 -14.52 -11.91
C PRO A 43 -18.11 -14.59 -11.67
N ASP A 44 -18.55 -14.86 -10.44
CA ASP A 44 -19.97 -14.84 -10.08
C ASP A 44 -20.61 -13.43 -10.19
N ASP A 45 -19.80 -12.37 -10.15
CA ASP A 45 -20.21 -10.97 -10.15
C ASP A 45 -19.92 -10.26 -11.48
N LEU A 46 -19.55 -10.97 -12.55
CA LEU A 46 -19.19 -10.36 -13.85
C LEU A 46 -20.35 -9.63 -14.55
N TYR A 47 -21.60 -9.93 -14.18
CA TYR A 47 -22.80 -9.28 -14.71
C TYR A 47 -23.89 -9.23 -13.63
N PRO A 48 -23.71 -8.40 -12.59
CA PRO A 48 -24.68 -8.28 -11.51
C PRO A 48 -25.90 -7.52 -12.02
N ASP A 49 -27.10 -8.00 -11.69
CA ASP A 49 -28.39 -7.37 -12.03
C ASP A 49 -28.65 -7.12 -13.53
N GLY A 50 -27.87 -7.75 -14.41
CA GLY A 50 -28.02 -7.62 -15.85
C GLY A 50 -29.23 -8.37 -16.40
N LEU A 51 -29.79 -7.86 -17.50
CA LEU A 51 -30.96 -8.44 -18.15
C LEU A 51 -30.64 -9.86 -18.64
N HIS A 52 -31.48 -10.84 -18.30
CA HIS A 52 -31.26 -12.27 -18.57
C HIS A 52 -29.89 -12.83 -18.12
N ARG A 53 -29.45 -12.48 -16.91
CA ARG A 53 -28.22 -13.01 -16.28
C ARG A 53 -28.11 -14.54 -16.31
N ASP A 54 -29.22 -15.26 -16.36
CA ASP A 54 -29.26 -16.72 -16.54
C ASP A 54 -28.42 -17.19 -17.76
N ARG A 55 -28.35 -16.37 -18.81
CA ARG A 55 -27.55 -16.66 -20.01
C ARG A 55 -26.04 -16.49 -19.82
N MET A 56 -25.61 -15.79 -18.77
CA MET A 56 -24.19 -15.67 -18.41
C MET A 56 -23.69 -16.84 -17.56
N LEU A 57 -24.59 -17.57 -16.89
CA LEU A 57 -24.22 -18.67 -16.00
C LEU A 57 -23.35 -19.75 -16.68
N PRO A 58 -23.58 -20.15 -17.95
CA PRO A 58 -22.72 -21.11 -18.64
C PRO A 58 -21.29 -20.59 -18.85
N ALA A 59 -21.12 -19.33 -19.23
CA ALA A 59 -19.80 -18.71 -19.39
C ALA A 59 -19.07 -18.61 -18.05
N ILE A 60 -19.77 -18.22 -16.98
CA ILE A 60 -19.23 -18.19 -15.61
C ILE A 60 -18.80 -19.60 -15.17
N ALA A 61 -19.61 -20.63 -15.45
CA ALA A 61 -19.28 -22.01 -15.13
C ALA A 61 -17.99 -22.46 -15.84
N LEU A 62 -17.84 -22.15 -17.14
CA LEU A 62 -16.63 -22.46 -17.90
C LEU A 62 -15.38 -21.78 -17.32
N LEU A 63 -15.50 -20.51 -16.91
CA LEU A 63 -14.40 -19.79 -16.25
C LEU A 63 -14.00 -20.47 -14.93
N LYS A 64 -14.99 -20.84 -14.11
CA LYS A 64 -14.76 -21.50 -12.80
C LYS A 64 -14.23 -22.93 -12.94
N GLU A 65 -14.59 -23.64 -14.00
CA GLU A 65 -14.16 -25.01 -14.25
C GLU A 65 -12.70 -25.08 -14.77
N HIS A 66 -12.31 -24.12 -15.62
CA HIS A 66 -11.04 -24.19 -16.34
C HIS A 66 -9.97 -23.20 -15.89
N LEU A 67 -10.31 -22.20 -15.08
CA LEU A 67 -9.36 -21.19 -14.59
C LEU A 67 -9.21 -21.24 -13.07
N ASP A 68 -7.99 -21.00 -12.62
CA ASP A 68 -7.72 -20.73 -11.22
C ASP A 68 -8.13 -19.28 -10.89
N ILE A 69 -9.09 -19.13 -9.97
CA ILE A 69 -9.54 -17.81 -9.53
C ILE A 69 -8.61 -17.33 -8.43
N VAL A 70 -7.67 -16.49 -8.82
CA VAL A 70 -6.79 -15.80 -7.87
C VAL A 70 -7.43 -14.47 -7.51
N LYS A 71 -7.93 -14.37 -6.27
CA LYS A 71 -8.40 -13.10 -5.74
C LYS A 71 -7.18 -12.21 -5.49
N VAL A 72 -6.92 -11.32 -6.45
CA VAL A 72 -5.97 -10.22 -6.26
C VAL A 72 -6.72 -9.16 -5.46
N ASP A 73 -6.86 -9.40 -4.16
CA ASP A 73 -7.35 -8.37 -3.25
C ASP A 73 -6.36 -7.21 -3.34
N GLY A 74 -6.76 -6.17 -4.07
CA GLY A 74 -6.18 -4.86 -3.90
C GLY A 74 -6.26 -4.57 -2.41
N GLY A 75 -5.10 -4.64 -1.75
CA GLY A 75 -4.92 -4.23 -0.37
C GLY A 75 -5.55 -2.86 -0.12
N ILE A 76 -5.60 -2.46 1.15
CA ILE A 76 -5.75 -1.07 1.61
C ILE A 76 -5.89 -0.06 0.46
N ASP A 77 -7.04 0.60 0.31
CA ASP A 77 -7.40 1.48 -0.83
C ASP A 77 -6.52 2.74 -0.92
N TYR A 78 -5.22 2.56 -1.22
CA TYR A 78 -4.21 3.58 -1.44
C TYR A 78 -4.54 4.42 -2.67
N ARG A 79 -5.41 3.92 -3.56
CA ARG A 79 -5.98 4.72 -4.65
C ARG A 79 -6.73 5.95 -4.15
N ARG A 80 -7.19 6.01 -2.89
CA ARG A 80 -7.76 7.25 -2.32
C ARG A 80 -6.70 8.28 -1.97
N LEU A 81 -5.55 7.84 -1.45
CA LEU A 81 -4.37 8.70 -1.27
C LEU A 81 -3.88 9.18 -2.64
N ALA A 82 -3.76 8.28 -3.61
CA ALA A 82 -3.35 8.64 -4.97
C ALA A 82 -4.34 9.62 -5.63
N ARG A 83 -5.66 9.44 -5.47
CA ARG A 83 -6.68 10.37 -6.01
C ARG A 83 -6.81 11.70 -5.25
N GLY A 84 -5.86 12.04 -4.37
CA GLY A 84 -5.86 13.28 -3.62
C GLY A 84 -6.97 13.41 -2.56
N GLN A 85 -7.67 12.33 -2.20
CA GLN A 85 -8.67 12.38 -1.13
C GLN A 85 -8.05 12.48 0.26
N PHE A 86 -6.78 12.09 0.39
CA PHE A 86 -5.99 12.21 1.60
C PHE A 86 -4.59 12.71 1.26
N ARG A 87 -4.01 13.48 2.19
CA ARG A 87 -2.62 13.93 2.08
C ARG A 87 -1.70 12.92 2.74
N ALA A 88 -0.65 12.52 2.03
CA ALA A 88 0.42 11.71 2.61
C ALA A 88 1.39 12.56 3.46
N TYR A 89 1.47 13.87 3.21
CA TYR A 89 2.24 14.82 4.02
C TYR A 89 1.32 15.88 4.62
N ILE A 90 1.27 15.92 5.95
CA ILE A 90 0.31 16.73 6.71
C ILE A 90 1.09 17.78 7.51
N THR A 91 0.87 19.05 7.21
CA THR A 91 1.55 20.18 7.86
C THR A 91 0.64 21.41 7.83
N PRO A 92 0.78 22.36 8.79
CA PRO A 92 1.61 22.32 10.00
C PRO A 92 0.96 21.52 11.13
N LEU A 93 1.76 21.09 12.11
CA LEU A 93 1.24 20.41 13.31
C LEU A 93 0.27 21.31 14.09
N ASN A 94 -0.97 20.85 14.18
CA ASN A 94 -2.05 21.43 14.95
C ASN A 94 -3.14 20.37 15.24
N ALA A 95 -4.16 20.74 16.01
CA ALA A 95 -5.23 19.81 16.40
C ALA A 95 -6.02 19.24 15.21
N GLU A 96 -6.17 19.99 14.11
CA GLU A 96 -6.85 19.52 12.90
C GLU A 96 -6.01 18.46 12.18
N THR A 97 -4.70 18.69 12.02
CA THR A 97 -3.79 17.73 11.38
C THR A 97 -3.59 16.46 12.20
N GLU A 98 -3.67 16.54 13.54
CA GLU A 98 -3.65 15.37 14.42
C GLU A 98 -4.92 14.52 14.22
N HIS A 99 -6.06 15.18 14.05
CA HIS A 99 -7.30 14.48 13.72
C HIS A 99 -7.25 13.87 12.30
N GLU A 100 -6.64 14.55 11.32
CA GLU A 100 -6.50 14.05 9.96
C GLU A 100 -5.69 12.75 9.89
N ILE A 101 -4.52 12.69 10.55
CA ILE A 101 -3.71 11.46 10.57
C ILE A 101 -4.43 10.30 11.28
N GLN A 102 -5.18 10.61 12.34
CA GLN A 102 -6.04 9.64 13.03
C GLN A 102 -7.12 9.06 12.09
N VAL A 103 -7.81 9.93 11.33
CA VAL A 103 -8.83 9.51 10.35
C VAL A 103 -8.23 8.63 9.26
N ILE A 104 -7.03 8.97 8.76
CA ILE A 104 -6.31 8.16 7.79
C ILE A 104 -6.02 6.78 8.38
N PHE A 105 -5.43 6.71 9.58
CA PHE A 105 -5.15 5.44 10.25
C PHE A 105 -6.41 4.57 10.36
N ASP A 106 -7.51 5.12 10.87
CA ASP A 106 -8.74 4.35 11.11
C ASP A 106 -9.33 3.79 9.82
N ARG A 107 -9.20 4.50 8.70
CA ARG A 107 -9.62 4.01 7.38
C ARG A 107 -8.72 2.90 6.87
N LEU A 108 -7.39 3.06 6.94
CA LEU A 108 -6.45 2.03 6.51
C LEU A 108 -6.63 0.75 7.37
N ALA A 109 -6.76 0.93 8.69
CA ALA A 109 -7.03 -0.16 9.63
C ALA A 109 -8.37 -0.86 9.35
N SER A 110 -9.42 -0.10 9.01
CA SER A 110 -10.71 -0.69 8.62
C SER A 110 -10.61 -1.53 7.35
N GLY A 111 -9.82 -1.08 6.36
CA GLY A 111 -9.51 -1.88 5.17
C GLY A 111 -8.79 -3.19 5.52
N GLN A 112 -7.78 -3.13 6.38
CA GLN A 112 -7.06 -4.32 6.87
C GLN A 112 -7.98 -5.31 7.59
N ARG A 113 -8.91 -4.84 8.42
CA ARG A 113 -9.88 -5.70 9.14
C ARG A 113 -10.89 -6.39 8.24
N GLN A 114 -11.19 -5.83 7.07
CA GLN A 114 -12.07 -6.46 6.10
C GLN A 114 -11.34 -7.58 5.33
N GLN A 115 -10.03 -7.47 5.16
CA GLN A 115 -9.22 -8.42 4.41
C GLN A 115 -8.62 -9.53 5.28
N LEU A 116 -8.23 -9.20 6.51
CA LEU A 116 -7.57 -10.12 7.44
C LEU A 116 -8.52 -10.46 8.60
N SER A 117 -8.49 -11.71 9.04
CA SER A 117 -9.24 -12.18 10.20
C SER A 117 -8.41 -13.13 11.06
N GLY A 118 -8.79 -13.28 12.33
CA GLY A 118 -8.09 -14.14 13.30
C GLY A 118 -6.64 -13.73 13.55
N ALA A 119 -5.73 -14.70 13.63
CA ALA A 119 -4.32 -14.47 13.99
C ALA A 119 -3.53 -13.61 12.98
N ALA A 120 -4.03 -13.46 11.74
CA ALA A 120 -3.41 -12.61 10.73
C ALA A 120 -3.63 -11.11 11.00
N LEU A 121 -4.68 -10.75 11.74
CA LEU A 121 -5.00 -9.38 12.12
C LEU A 121 -4.31 -9.03 13.45
N ASN A 122 -3.00 -8.79 13.41
CA ASN A 122 -2.26 -8.36 14.58
C ASN A 122 -2.52 -6.88 14.89
N THR A 123 -2.96 -6.59 16.10
CA THR A 123 -3.22 -5.23 16.61
C THR A 123 -2.35 -4.86 17.81
N GLU A 124 -1.44 -5.73 18.22
CA GLU A 124 -0.52 -5.47 19.33
C GLU A 124 0.45 -4.34 18.95
N PRO A 125 0.47 -3.24 19.72
CA PRO A 125 1.30 -2.08 19.40
C PRO A 125 2.79 -2.34 19.69
N THR A 126 3.11 -3.36 20.48
CA THR A 126 4.48 -3.70 20.82
C THR A 126 5.08 -4.61 19.75
N LEU A 127 6.28 -4.26 19.29
CA LEU A 127 7.04 -5.02 18.31
C LEU A 127 8.41 -5.34 18.88
N GLN A 128 8.88 -6.51 18.53
CA GLN A 128 10.31 -6.82 18.60
C GLN A 128 10.89 -6.47 17.23
N ILE A 129 11.87 -5.56 17.23
CA ILE A 129 12.70 -5.24 16.08
C ILE A 129 14.12 -5.60 16.47
N GLU A 130 14.69 -6.57 15.78
CA GLU A 130 15.94 -7.24 16.13
C GLU A 130 15.90 -7.76 17.58
N SER A 131 16.68 -7.13 18.47
CA SER A 131 16.75 -7.46 19.91
C SER A 131 16.14 -6.37 20.80
N ARG A 132 15.33 -5.47 20.24
CA ARG A 132 14.81 -4.29 20.92
C ARG A 132 13.29 -4.21 20.80
N GLU A 133 12.66 -3.96 21.93
CA GLU A 133 11.24 -3.64 21.96
C GLU A 133 11.01 -2.21 21.45
N ILE A 134 9.96 -2.03 20.65
CA ILE A 134 9.44 -0.74 20.25
C ILE A 134 7.92 -0.74 20.36
N ARG A 135 7.35 0.37 20.81
CA ARG A 135 5.92 0.50 21.00
C ARG A 135 5.36 1.51 20.00
N ALA A 136 4.55 1.03 19.07
CA ALA A 136 3.76 1.87 18.19
C ALA A 136 2.64 2.58 18.97
N LEU A 137 2.18 3.70 18.44
CA LEU A 137 0.93 4.32 18.89
C LEU A 137 -0.24 3.41 18.57
N LYS A 138 -0.28 2.88 17.33
CA LYS A 138 -1.30 1.96 16.86
C LYS A 138 -0.74 0.99 15.81
N ARG A 139 -1.30 -0.21 15.76
CA ARG A 139 -1.03 -1.23 14.74
C ARG A 139 -2.33 -1.87 14.28
N CYS A 140 -2.43 -2.16 12.99
CA CYS A 140 -3.49 -2.99 12.44
C CYS A 140 -2.99 -3.74 11.20
N GLY A 141 -2.74 -5.05 11.34
CA GLY A 141 -2.22 -5.88 10.26
C GLY A 141 -0.86 -5.35 9.76
N ARG A 142 -0.81 -4.95 8.49
CA ARG A 142 0.38 -4.37 7.83
C ARG A 142 0.48 -2.83 7.90
N VAL A 143 -0.44 -2.18 8.62
CA VAL A 143 -0.41 -0.74 8.90
C VAL A 143 0.10 -0.49 10.31
N ILE A 144 1.05 0.42 10.44
CA ILE A 144 1.62 0.80 11.74
C ILE A 144 1.79 2.30 11.88
N TRP A 145 1.63 2.82 13.10
CA TRP A 145 1.76 4.24 13.40
C TRP A 145 2.66 4.46 14.61
N PHE A 146 3.69 5.30 14.42
CA PHE A 146 4.61 5.76 15.47
C PHE A 146 4.62 7.29 15.60
N ASP A 147 5.06 7.80 16.75
CA ASP A 147 5.56 9.17 16.87
C ASP A 147 7.05 9.28 16.47
N PHE A 148 7.49 10.51 16.20
CA PHE A 148 8.87 10.79 15.79
C PHE A 148 9.91 10.37 16.84
N GLU A 149 9.64 10.60 18.13
CA GLU A 149 10.59 10.29 19.20
C GLU A 149 10.86 8.78 19.30
N THR A 150 9.85 7.96 19.11
CA THR A 150 9.95 6.50 19.15
C THR A 150 10.82 5.94 18.02
N LEU A 151 10.66 6.46 16.80
CA LEU A 151 11.45 5.98 15.64
C LEU A 151 12.80 6.67 15.48
N CYS A 152 12.92 7.94 15.88
CA CYS A 152 14.10 8.75 15.58
C CYS A 152 14.80 9.31 16.82
N GLY A 153 14.24 9.24 18.02
CA GLY A 153 14.89 9.68 19.26
C GLY A 153 15.79 8.61 19.90
N GLY A 154 15.41 7.34 19.81
CA GLY A 154 16.16 6.22 20.38
C GLY A 154 17.37 5.76 19.56
N PRO A 155 18.15 4.79 20.08
CA PRO A 155 19.22 4.15 19.33
C PRO A 155 18.60 3.24 18.26
N ARG A 156 18.37 3.77 17.06
CA ARG A 156 17.89 2.99 15.91
C ARG A 156 18.95 2.86 14.83
N SER A 157 18.95 1.69 14.20
CA SER A 157 19.84 1.36 13.08
C SER A 157 19.07 1.31 11.76
N GLN A 158 19.79 1.30 10.64
CA GLN A 158 19.17 1.09 9.33
C GLN A 158 18.49 -0.28 9.21
N ASN A 159 19.02 -1.31 9.88
CA ASN A 159 18.44 -2.66 9.88
C ASN A 159 17.07 -2.66 10.60
N ASP A 160 16.93 -1.86 11.65
CA ASP A 160 15.66 -1.72 12.37
C ASP A 160 14.55 -1.23 11.42
N TYR A 161 14.88 -0.26 10.55
CA TYR A 161 13.95 0.23 9.53
C TYR A 161 13.73 -0.76 8.39
N LEU A 162 14.74 -1.56 8.04
CA LEU A 162 14.59 -2.62 7.04
C LEU A 162 13.60 -3.67 7.52
N GLU A 163 13.66 -4.05 8.79
CA GLU A 163 12.70 -4.99 9.37
C GLU A 163 11.27 -4.43 9.35
N LEU A 164 11.09 -3.12 9.59
CA LEU A 164 9.78 -2.48 9.43
C LEU A 164 9.22 -2.69 8.01
N THR A 165 10.05 -2.60 6.97
CA THR A 165 9.57 -2.81 5.59
C THR A 165 9.13 -4.25 5.33
N GLN A 166 9.68 -5.23 6.05
CA GLN A 166 9.28 -6.62 5.89
C GLN A 166 7.91 -6.86 6.53
N GLN A 167 7.66 -6.22 7.68
CA GLN A 167 6.44 -6.41 8.45
C GLN A 167 5.28 -5.52 7.98
N PHE A 168 5.56 -4.34 7.42
CA PHE A 168 4.56 -3.32 7.11
C PHE A 168 4.66 -2.84 5.67
N ASP A 169 3.50 -2.62 5.05
CA ASP A 169 3.38 -1.98 3.75
C ASP A 169 3.05 -0.49 3.86
N THR A 170 2.57 -0.05 5.03
CA THR A 170 2.31 1.34 5.37
C THR A 170 2.76 1.71 6.76
N VAL A 171 3.51 2.81 6.84
CA VAL A 171 3.98 3.43 8.07
C VAL A 171 3.40 4.83 8.17
N LEU A 172 2.79 5.14 9.31
CA LEU A 172 2.40 6.48 9.71
C LEU A 172 3.41 7.00 10.72
N LEU A 173 3.83 8.25 10.56
CA LEU A 173 4.76 8.92 11.44
C LEU A 173 4.20 10.29 11.86
N SER A 174 3.80 10.44 13.12
CA SER A 174 3.29 11.71 13.62
C SER A 174 4.34 12.55 14.33
N GLY A 175 4.13 13.86 14.30
CA GLY A 175 4.83 14.81 15.17
C GLY A 175 6.29 15.04 14.78
N VAL A 176 6.63 15.02 13.49
CA VAL A 176 7.99 15.31 13.03
C VAL A 176 8.31 16.79 13.24
N PRO A 177 9.27 17.13 14.13
CA PRO A 177 9.57 18.52 14.44
C PRO A 177 10.45 19.16 13.36
N VAL A 178 10.53 20.48 13.36
CA VAL A 178 11.68 21.15 12.74
C VAL A 178 12.92 20.82 13.59
N MET A 179 13.82 20.04 13.00
CA MET A 179 15.03 19.57 13.65
C MET A 179 16.08 20.68 13.70
N THR A 180 16.65 20.92 14.88
CA THR A 180 17.75 21.86 15.07
C THR A 180 19.10 21.19 14.80
N ALA A 181 20.18 21.96 14.67
CA ALA A 181 21.53 21.41 14.49
C ALA A 181 21.97 20.44 15.62
N ALA A 182 21.40 20.57 16.82
CA ALA A 182 21.65 19.66 17.93
C ALA A 182 21.02 18.27 17.71
N MET A 183 19.96 18.19 16.91
CA MET A 183 19.23 16.97 16.58
C MET A 183 19.86 16.18 15.42
N SER A 184 21.19 16.24 15.29
CA SER A 184 21.92 15.62 14.17
C SER A 184 21.76 14.10 14.12
N SER A 185 21.59 13.46 15.27
CA SER A 185 21.39 12.01 15.37
C SER A 185 19.99 11.60 14.92
N GLU A 186 18.98 12.38 15.33
CA GLU A 186 17.57 12.23 14.94
C GLU A 186 17.41 12.47 13.45
N ALA A 187 18.00 13.55 12.91
CA ALA A 187 17.97 13.87 11.49
C ALA A 187 18.61 12.76 10.63
N ARG A 188 19.71 12.16 11.12
CA ARG A 188 20.35 11.01 10.46
C ARG A 188 19.44 9.79 10.45
N ARG A 189 18.80 9.48 11.58
CA ARG A 189 17.87 8.35 11.71
C ARG A 189 16.62 8.54 10.86
N PHE A 190 16.07 9.75 10.83
CA PHE A 190 14.95 10.10 9.95
C PHE A 190 15.33 9.94 8.46
N THR A 191 16.55 10.36 8.09
CA THR A 191 17.08 10.13 6.73
C THR A 191 17.15 8.63 6.40
N TRP A 192 17.68 7.81 7.30
CA TRP A 192 17.71 6.35 7.10
C TRP A 192 16.32 5.73 6.99
N LEU A 193 15.38 6.15 7.83
CA LEU A 193 13.99 5.71 7.77
C LEU A 193 13.40 6.02 6.39
N VAL A 194 13.43 7.28 5.97
CA VAL A 194 12.88 7.71 4.66
C VAL A 194 13.53 6.95 3.52
N ASP A 195 14.85 6.81 3.53
CA ASP A 195 15.59 6.11 2.48
C ASP A 195 15.17 4.64 2.37
N VAL A 196 15.09 3.94 3.50
CA VAL A 196 14.72 2.52 3.55
C VAL A 196 13.27 2.30 3.11
N LEU A 197 12.33 3.11 3.60
CA LEU A 197 10.92 3.04 3.19
C LEU A 197 10.77 3.36 1.70
N TYR A 198 11.48 4.39 1.22
CA TYR A 198 11.48 4.81 -0.17
C TYR A 198 11.91 3.67 -1.10
N ASP A 199 13.05 3.04 -0.79
CA ASP A 199 13.66 2.00 -1.62
C ASP A 199 12.78 0.74 -1.71
N HIS A 200 12.08 0.40 -0.62
CA HIS A 200 11.18 -0.76 -0.53
C HIS A 200 9.74 -0.46 -0.95
N LYS A 201 9.45 0.78 -1.39
CA LYS A 201 8.11 1.21 -1.82
C LYS A 201 7.03 1.08 -0.73
N VAL A 202 7.43 1.24 0.54
CA VAL A 202 6.51 1.31 1.68
C VAL A 202 5.85 2.69 1.71
N LYS A 203 4.53 2.73 1.93
CA LYS A 203 3.81 4.00 1.97
C LYS A 203 4.10 4.71 3.28
N LEU A 204 4.47 5.99 3.19
CA LEU A 204 4.72 6.84 4.35
C LEU A 204 3.65 7.93 4.40
N ILE A 205 2.89 7.97 5.49
CA ILE A 205 2.03 9.10 5.83
C ILE A 205 2.69 9.81 7.01
N ILE A 206 2.91 11.11 6.91
CA ILE A 206 3.68 11.88 7.88
C ILE A 206 2.92 13.14 8.31
N SER A 207 2.92 13.43 9.61
CA SER A 207 2.57 14.76 10.11
C SER A 207 3.82 15.49 10.61
N ALA A 208 4.03 16.71 10.12
CA ALA A 208 5.27 17.44 10.31
C ALA A 208 5.06 18.93 10.57
N GLN A 209 5.96 19.53 11.36
CA GLN A 209 5.85 20.91 11.83
C GLN A 209 6.01 21.94 10.70
N ALA A 210 6.73 21.59 9.64
CA ALA A 210 6.93 22.41 8.46
C ALA A 210 7.01 21.54 7.21
N GLU A 211 7.09 22.19 6.03
CA GLU A 211 7.38 21.53 4.75
C GLU A 211 8.69 20.74 4.78
N ALA A 212 8.79 19.70 3.95
CA ALA A 212 9.92 18.76 3.95
C ALA A 212 11.29 19.45 3.82
N GLU A 213 11.40 20.47 2.98
CA GLU A 213 12.63 21.26 2.76
C GLU A 213 13.05 22.08 4.00
N LYS A 214 12.12 22.35 4.91
CA LYS A 214 12.31 23.19 6.10
C LYS A 214 12.52 22.37 7.38
N LEU A 215 12.44 21.03 7.31
CA LEU A 215 12.57 20.19 8.49
C LEU A 215 13.98 20.14 9.06
N TYR A 216 15.02 20.33 8.24
CA TYR A 216 16.40 20.36 8.72
C TYR A 216 17.27 21.21 7.79
N VAL A 217 17.43 22.48 8.15
CA VAL A 217 18.12 23.49 7.33
C VAL A 217 19.53 23.83 7.83
N GLU A 218 19.85 23.45 9.08
CA GLU A 218 21.12 23.77 9.74
C GLU A 218 21.69 22.54 10.43
N GLY A 219 23.00 22.30 10.26
CA GLY A 219 23.73 21.21 10.91
C GLY A 219 24.52 20.33 9.92
N VAL A 220 25.21 19.31 10.44
CA VAL A 220 26.21 18.52 9.70
C VAL A 220 25.66 17.85 8.43
N LEU A 221 24.37 17.48 8.44
CA LEU A 221 23.70 16.75 7.36
C LEU A 221 22.75 17.62 6.53
N ALA A 222 22.70 18.95 6.77
CA ALA A 222 21.69 19.81 6.15
C ALA A 222 21.78 19.80 4.61
N ASN A 223 22.99 19.79 4.05
CA ASN A 223 23.20 19.73 2.61
C ASN A 223 22.67 18.41 2.00
N GLU A 224 22.83 17.30 2.71
CA GLU A 224 22.37 15.98 2.26
C GLU A 224 20.86 15.78 2.47
N PHE A 225 20.26 16.51 3.41
CA PHE A 225 18.85 16.42 3.74
C PHE A 225 17.91 16.84 2.59
N SER A 226 18.41 17.66 1.66
CA SER A 226 17.70 18.00 0.42
C SER A 226 17.25 16.74 -0.36
N ARG A 227 18.05 15.68 -0.35
CA ARG A 227 17.71 14.38 -0.95
C ARG A 227 16.53 13.72 -0.23
N THR A 228 16.53 13.78 1.09
CA THR A 228 15.43 13.26 1.94
C THR A 228 14.14 14.04 1.68
N ALA A 229 14.22 15.37 1.59
CA ALA A 229 13.07 16.21 1.24
C ALA A 229 12.51 15.85 -0.15
N SER A 230 13.37 15.68 -1.16
CA SER A 230 12.94 15.25 -2.50
C SER A 230 12.26 13.89 -2.49
N ARG A 231 12.77 12.92 -1.71
CA ARG A 231 12.13 11.60 -1.55
C ARG A 231 10.76 11.73 -0.89
N LEU A 232 10.64 12.53 0.17
CA LEU A 232 9.35 12.80 0.82
C LEU A 232 8.34 13.42 -0.15
N THR A 233 8.77 14.30 -1.05
CA THR A 233 7.92 14.85 -2.11
C THR A 233 7.51 13.77 -3.11
N GLU A 234 8.44 12.95 -3.59
CA GLU A 234 8.14 11.87 -4.53
C GLU A 234 7.19 10.82 -3.93
N MET A 235 7.34 10.49 -2.64
CA MET A 235 6.47 9.55 -1.93
C MET A 235 5.00 9.97 -1.86
N GLN A 236 4.71 11.26 -2.11
CA GLN A 236 3.35 11.79 -2.20
C GLN A 236 2.73 11.67 -3.60
N SER A 237 3.52 11.35 -4.63
CA SER A 237 3.02 11.23 -6.00
C SER A 237 2.03 10.08 -6.15
N GLU A 238 1.05 10.25 -7.04
CA GLU A 238 0.07 9.20 -7.34
C GLU A 238 0.76 7.91 -7.79
N ASP A 239 1.78 8.03 -8.64
CA ASP A 239 2.60 6.91 -9.14
C ASP A 239 3.26 6.14 -7.99
N TYR A 240 3.85 6.85 -7.03
CA TYR A 240 4.46 6.21 -5.87
C TYR A 240 3.41 5.55 -4.99
N LEU A 241 2.28 6.20 -4.73
CA LEU A 241 1.21 5.66 -3.89
C LEU A 241 0.50 4.46 -4.53
N ALA A 242 0.42 4.42 -5.86
CA ALA A 242 -0.15 3.31 -6.63
C ALA A 242 0.82 2.13 -6.83
N SER A 243 2.13 2.33 -6.63
CA SER A 243 3.13 1.27 -6.88
C SER A 243 2.98 0.10 -5.90
N ALA A 244 3.23 -1.13 -6.36
CA ALA A 244 3.36 -2.28 -5.46
C ALA A 244 4.60 -2.13 -4.55
N GLN A 245 4.53 -2.74 -3.36
CA GLN A 245 5.68 -2.86 -2.46
C GLN A 245 6.77 -3.71 -3.14
N ARG A 246 8.05 -3.36 -2.94
CA ARG A 246 9.17 -4.18 -3.43
C ARG A 246 9.57 -5.19 -2.37
N ASP A 247 9.30 -6.47 -2.62
CA ASP A 247 9.76 -7.54 -1.75
C ASP A 247 11.27 -7.75 -1.87
N VAL A 248 11.91 -7.94 -0.71
CA VAL A 248 13.35 -8.26 -0.60
C VAL A 248 13.68 -9.59 -1.31
N GLN A 249 12.70 -10.47 -1.49
CA GLN A 249 12.87 -11.79 -2.12
C GLN A 249 13.02 -11.74 -3.64
N SER A 250 12.83 -10.60 -4.32
CA SER A 250 12.95 -10.53 -5.79
C SER A 250 14.40 -10.43 -6.31
N ARG A 251 15.41 -10.68 -5.47
CA ARG A 251 16.84 -10.54 -5.82
C ARG A 251 17.66 -11.83 -5.85
N PHE A 252 17.04 -13.01 -5.86
CA PHE A 252 17.74 -14.28 -6.09
C PHE A 252 17.01 -15.17 -7.09
#